data_AF-A0A1Q8IZI0-F1
#
_entry.id   AF-A0A1Q8IZI0-F1
#
_cell.length_a   1.000
_cell.length_b   1.000
_cell.length_c   1.000
_cell.angle_alpha   90.00
_cell.angle_beta   90.00
_cell.angle_gamma   90.00
#
_symmetry.space_group_name_H-M   'P 1'
#
loop_
_entity.id
_entity.type
_entity.pdbx_description
1 polymer ?
#
loop_
_entity_poly.entity_id
_entity_poly.type
_entity_poly.pdbx_seq_one_letter_code
_entity_poly.pdbx_strand_id
1 'polypeptide(L)' 'MIAVTAYQNARHAWIADIALIRDGQQMQLPAGIANAQPITPEWLTEAEALRAGVEHGRYLVDRALPDPRA' A
#
# COMPACT_ATOMS: atom_id res chain seq x y z
N MET A 1 1.00 11.87 1.86
CA MET A 1 -0.35 11.45 1.41
C MET A 1 -0.31 9.99 1.02
N ILE A 2 -1.37 9.24 1.32
CA ILE A 2 -1.54 7.85 0.86
C ILE A 2 -2.64 7.89 -0.21
N ALA A 3 -2.34 7.39 -1.40
CA ALA A 3 -3.33 7.15 -2.44
C ALA A 3 -3.51 5.63 -2.59
N VAL A 4 -4.77 5.19 -2.61
CA VAL A 4 -5.11 3.77 -2.75
C VAL A 4 -6.11 3.65 -3.88
N THR A 5 -5.81 2.78 -4.82
CA THR A 5 -6.73 2.33 -5.86
C THR A 5 -6.91 0.83 -5.72
N ALA A 6 -7.90 0.28 -6.43
CA ALA A 6 -8.09 -1.15 -6.50
C ALA A 6 -8.37 -1.56 -7.94
N TYR A 7 -7.94 -2.76 -8.30
CA TYR A 7 -8.20 -3.34 -9.60
C TYR A 7 -8.52 -4.83 -9.47
N GLN A 8 -9.28 -5.37 -10.42
CA GLN A 8 -9.53 -6.81 -10.48
C GLN A 8 -8.43 -7.52 -11.27
N ASN A 9 -7.95 -8.64 -10.74
CA ASN A 9 -7.05 -9.53 -11.47
C ASN A 9 -7.81 -10.52 -12.35
N ALA A 10 -7.07 -11.39 -13.07
CA ALA A 10 -7.64 -12.40 -13.96
C ALA A 10 -8.54 -13.45 -13.27
N ARG A 11 -8.50 -13.56 -11.94
CA ARG A 11 -9.36 -14.43 -11.13
C ARG A 11 -10.56 -13.69 -10.55
N HIS A 12 -10.81 -12.46 -11.00
CA HIS A 12 -11.85 -11.55 -10.48
C HIS A 12 -11.66 -11.12 -9.01
N ALA A 13 -10.50 -11.41 -8.42
CA ALA A 13 -10.17 -10.91 -7.09
C ALA A 13 -9.75 -9.44 -7.16
N TRP A 14 -10.12 -8.67 -6.14
CA TRP A 14 -9.75 -7.28 -5.98
C TRP A 14 -8.40 -7.16 -5.28
N ILE A 15 -7.50 -6.40 -5.89
CA ILE A 15 -6.15 -6.13 -5.42
C ILE A 15 -6.03 -4.64 -5.13
N ALA A 16 -5.45 -4.30 -3.97
CA ALA A 16 -5.12 -2.93 -3.64
C ALA A 16 -3.79 -2.53 -4.29
N ASP A 17 -3.76 -1.35 -4.90
CA ASP A 17 -2.54 -0.68 -5.34
C ASP A 17 -2.32 0.57 -4.48
N ILE A 18 -1.12 0.72 -3.93
CA ILE A 18 -0.82 1.69 -2.88
C ILE A 18 0.33 2.57 -3.36
N ALA A 19 0.07 3.87 -3.45
CA ALA A 19 1.08 4.87 -3.74
C ALA A 19 1.26 5.82 -2.54
N LEU A 20 2.51 5.99 -2.10
CA LEU A 20 2.87 7.01 -1.12
C LEU A 20 3.37 8.25 -1.83
N ILE A 21 2.79 9.40 -1.55
CA ILE A 21 3.15 10.69 -2.17
C ILE A 21 3.65 11.64 -1.08
N ARG A 22 4.86 12.19 -1.28
CA ARG A 22 5.49 13.22 -0.43
C ARG A 22 5.94 14.37 -1.32
N ASP A 23 5.62 15.60 -0.92
CA ASP A 23 5.97 16.82 -1.67
C ASP A 23 5.55 16.76 -3.16
N GLY A 24 4.41 16.13 -3.44
CA GLY A 24 3.89 15.93 -4.80
C GLY A 24 4.57 14.82 -5.61
N GLN A 25 5.57 14.14 -5.06
CA GLN A 25 6.30 13.05 -5.73
C GLN A 25 5.96 11.69 -5.13
N GLN A 26 5.83 10.67 -5.99
CA GLN A 26 5.67 9.30 -5.55
C GLN A 26 6.97 8.80 -4.93
N MET A 27 6.89 8.33 -3.69
CA MET A 27 8.01 7.79 -2.96
C MET A 27 8.34 6.39 -3.46
N GLN A 28 9.62 6.13 -3.71
CA GLN A 28 10.11 4.76 -3.83
C GLN A 28 10.26 4.17 -2.43
N LEU A 29 9.51 3.11 -2.16
CA LEU A 29 9.65 2.36 -0.93
C LEU A 29 10.89 1.47 -1.00
N PRO A 30 11.73 1.41 0.05
CA PRO A 30 12.83 0.46 0.12
C PRO A 30 12.32 -0.97 -0.10
N ALA A 31 13.04 -1.78 -0.87
CA ALA A 31 12.61 -3.13 -1.24
C ALA A 31 12.26 -4.02 -0.03
N GLY A 32 12.94 -3.85 1.11
CA GLY A 32 12.65 -4.58 2.35
C GLY A 32 11.34 -4.19 3.04
N ILE A 33 10.76 -3.05 2.69
CA ILE A 33 9.48 -2.54 3.21
C ILE A 33 8.38 -2.73 2.15
N ALA A 34 8.68 -2.50 0.87
CA ALA A 34 7.78 -2.73 -0.26
C ALA A 34 7.39 -4.21 -0.40
N ASN A 35 8.34 -5.14 -0.17
CA ASN A 35 8.12 -6.58 -0.26
C ASN A 35 7.70 -7.22 1.08
N ALA A 36 7.32 -6.41 2.08
CA ALA A 36 7.01 -6.92 3.42
C ALA A 36 5.78 -7.86 3.45
N GLN A 37 4.93 -7.83 2.43
CA GLN A 37 3.90 -8.85 2.21
C GLN A 37 4.33 -9.76 1.04
N PRO A 38 4.83 -10.97 1.31
CA PRO A 38 5.24 -11.91 0.26
C PRO A 38 4.07 -12.43 -0.58
N ILE A 39 2.83 -12.15 -0.18
CA ILE A 39 1.61 -12.54 -0.89
C ILE A 39 0.70 -11.32 -0.95
N THR A 40 0.38 -10.86 -2.16
CA THR A 40 -0.64 -9.83 -2.39
C THR A 40 -2.01 -10.40 -2.03
N PRO A 41 -2.73 -9.82 -1.06
CA PRO A 41 -4.05 -10.31 -0.67
C PRO A 41 -5.07 -10.18 -1.81
N GLU A 42 -5.95 -11.16 -1.92
CA GLU A 42 -7.02 -11.22 -2.92
C GLU A 42 -8.38 -11.05 -2.25
N TRP A 43 -8.99 -9.89 -2.44
CA TRP A 43 -10.25 -9.54 -1.79
C TRP A 43 -11.45 -9.88 -2.65
N LEU A 44 -12.58 -10.16 -2.00
CA LEU A 44 -13.83 -10.47 -2.68
C LEU A 44 -14.49 -9.20 -3.25
N THR A 45 -14.30 -8.06 -2.60
CA THR A 45 -14.88 -6.77 -3.00
C THR A 45 -13.86 -5.65 -3.13
N GLU A 46 -14.17 -4.66 -3.96
CA GLU A 46 -13.37 -3.45 -4.12
C GLU A 46 -13.21 -2.70 -2.80
N ALA A 47 -14.29 -2.58 -2.03
CA ALA A 47 -14.30 -1.87 -0.75
C ALA A 47 -13.34 -2.51 0.28
N GLU A 48 -13.28 -3.84 0.33
CA GLU A 48 -12.33 -4.57 1.17
C GLU A 48 -10.89 -4.30 0.75
N ALA A 49 -10.60 -4.33 -0.56
CA ALA A 49 -9.28 -4.02 -1.08
C ALA A 49 -8.86 -2.59 -0.74
N LEU A 50 -9.74 -1.61 -0.95
CA LEU A 50 -9.46 -0.20 -0.63
C LEU A 50 -9.20 0.01 0.86
N ARG A 51 -10.04 -0.55 1.74
CA ARG A 51 -9.85 -0.44 3.20
C ARG A 51 -8.53 -1.06 3.64
N ALA A 52 -8.25 -2.28 3.19
CA ALA A 52 -7.00 -2.96 3.49
C ALA A 52 -5.77 -2.21 2.95
N GLY A 53 -5.88 -1.63 1.75
CA GLY A 53 -4.85 -0.80 1.16
C GLY A 53 -4.56 0.47 1.96
N VAL A 54 -5.59 1.10 2.54
CA VAL A 54 -5.40 2.26 3.43
C VAL A 54 -4.69 1.87 4.72
N GLU A 55 -5.12 0.78 5.36
CA GLU A 55 -4.48 0.26 6.58
C GLU A 55 -3.01 -0.08 6.32
N HIS A 56 -2.72 -0.76 5.21
CA HIS A 56 -1.36 -1.10 4.81
C HIS A 56 -0.54 0.15 4.45
N GLY A 57 -1.11 1.10 3.72
CA GLY A 57 -0.45 2.38 3.41
C GLY A 57 -0.02 3.14 4.67
N ARG A 58 -0.84 3.13 5.72
CA ARG A 58 -0.49 3.72 7.03
C ARG A 58 0.69 3.00 7.67
N TYR A 59 0.64 1.66 7.71
CA TYR A 59 1.75 0.86 8.20
C TYR A 59 3.06 1.12 7.43
N LEU A 60 3.00 1.29 6.11
CA LEU A 60 4.17 1.61 5.29
C LEU A 60 4.74 3.01 5.61
N VAL A 61 3.89 4.00 5.82
CA VAL A 61 4.32 5.35 6.26
C VAL A 61 5.03 5.29 7.60
N ASP A 62 4.46 4.57 8.57
CA ASP A 62 5.02 4.44 9.91
C ASP A 62 6.40 3.75 9.89
N ARG A 63 6.65 2.86 8.93
CA ARG A 63 7.95 2.17 8.78
C ARG A 63 8.94 2.84 7.84
N ALA A 64 8.48 3.62 6.86
CA ALA A 64 9.33 4.29 5.89
C ALA A 64 9.88 5.63 6.40
N LEU A 65 9.27 6.21 7.43
CA LEU A 65 9.80 7.38 8.12
C LEU A 65 10.76 6.94 9.22
N PRO A 66 12.06 7.30 9.15
CA PRO A 66 12.93 7.16 10.32
C PRO A 66 12.43 8.08 11.44
N ASP A 67 12.65 7.66 12.69
CA ASP A 67 12.36 8.48 13.87
C ASP A 67 13.03 9.86 13.69
N PRO A 68 12.29 10.98 13.74
CA PRO A 68 12.87 12.32 13.62
C PRO A 68 13.85 12.68 14.76
N ARG A 69 14.11 11.77 15.71
CA ARG A 69 15.05 11.92 16.82
C ARG A 69 16.31 11.02 16.74
N ALA A 70 16.48 10.26 15.65
CA ALA A 70 17.65 9.40 15.43
C ALA A 70 18.83 10.16 14.80
#